data_AF-A0A1B3ZFY6-F1
#
_entry.id   AF-A0A1B3ZFY6-F1
#
_cell.length_a   1.000
_cell.length_b   1.000
_cell.length_c   1.000
_cell.angle_alpha   90.00
_cell.angle_beta   90.00
_cell.angle_gamma   90.00
#
_symmetry.space_group_name_H-M   'P 1'
#
loop_
_entity.id
_entity.type
_entity.pdbx_description
1 polymer ?
#
loop_
_entity_poly.entity_id
_entity_poly.type
_entity_poly.pdbx_seq_one_letter_code
_entity_poly.pdbx_strand_id
1 'polypeptide(L)'
;MKARTLAFAVLLGCAAPAAAAQDWTPHAAAALLDATFPTAQACQRALDDARRRESRAAPVNGLSYTHLFEQGRCQSSAHQGTPAWRIRMHWTPRAGSGKRRAQTH
;
A
#
# COMPACT_ATOMS: atom_id res chain seq x y z
N MET A 1 15.96 52.91 2.65
CA MET A 1 15.87 51.59 1.98
C MET A 1 15.30 50.60 2.99
N LYS A 2 14.07 50.10 2.80
CA LYS A 2 13.40 49.21 3.77
C LYS A 2 12.74 48.08 2.98
N ALA A 3 13.49 47.00 2.75
CA ALA A 3 13.01 45.83 2.04
C ALA A 3 12.20 44.95 3.00
N ARG A 4 10.95 44.68 2.63
CA ARG A 4 9.99 43.87 3.37
C ARG A 4 10.32 42.40 3.21
N THR A 5 10.56 41.72 4.33
CA THR A 5 10.69 40.26 4.40
C THR A 5 9.32 39.61 4.17
N LEU A 6 9.15 38.93 3.03
CA LEU A 6 8.00 38.09 2.74
C LEU A 6 8.25 36.69 3.32
N ALA A 7 7.52 36.34 4.38
CA ALA A 7 7.47 34.99 4.91
C ALA A 7 6.67 34.09 3.96
N PHE A 8 7.36 33.19 3.27
CA PHE A 8 6.75 32.19 2.41
C PHE A 8 6.32 31.00 3.30
N ALA A 9 5.05 31.00 3.73
CA ALA A 9 4.46 29.87 4.44
C ALA A 9 4.19 28.74 3.44
N VAL A 10 5.13 27.79 3.36
CA VAL A 10 4.94 26.54 2.63
C VAL A 10 4.01 25.65 3.45
N LEU A 11 2.70 25.78 3.22
CA LEU A 11 1.72 24.79 3.62
C LEU A 11 1.88 23.58 2.69
N LEU A 12 2.72 22.63 3.09
CA LEU A 12 2.78 21.28 2.52
C LEU A 12 1.48 20.55 2.91
N GLY A 13 0.39 20.88 2.24
CA GLY A 13 -0.85 20.13 2.30
C GLY A 13 -0.62 18.74 1.74
N CYS A 14 -0.64 17.73 2.62
CA CYS A 14 -0.75 16.33 2.24
C CYS A 14 -1.94 16.18 1.27
N ALA A 15 -1.63 16.02 -0.03
CA ALA A 15 -2.61 15.60 -1.00
C ALA A 15 -3.00 14.16 -0.63
N ALA A 16 -4.14 14.02 0.04
CA ALA A 16 -4.83 12.74 0.12
C ALA A 16 -5.02 12.27 -1.33
N PRO A 17 -4.60 11.05 -1.72
CA PRO A 17 -4.82 10.58 -3.07
C PRO A 17 -6.34 10.51 -3.27
N ALA A 18 -6.85 11.47 -4.03
CA ALA A 18 -8.22 11.47 -4.48
C ALA A 18 -8.47 10.13 -5.18
N ALA A 19 -9.49 9.42 -4.70
CA ALA A 19 -9.93 8.13 -5.21
C ALA A 19 -10.35 8.27 -6.67
N ALA A 20 -9.39 8.24 -7.58
CA ALA A 20 -9.68 8.15 -9.00
C ALA A 20 -10.20 6.74 -9.28
N ALA A 21 -11.36 6.66 -9.91
CA ALA A 21 -11.94 5.45 -10.48
C ALA A 21 -11.14 5.02 -11.73
N GLN A 22 -9.86 4.73 -11.54
CA GLN A 22 -9.02 4.08 -12.53
C GLN A 22 -8.86 2.61 -12.15
N ASP A 23 -9.00 1.72 -13.12
CA ASP A 23 -8.58 0.31 -13.03
C ASP A 23 -7.25 0.21 -12.27
N TRP A 24 -7.09 -0.84 -11.44
CA TRP A 24 -5.82 -1.04 -10.74
C TRP A 24 -4.69 -1.27 -11.74
N THR A 25 -3.85 -0.26 -11.93
CA THR A 25 -2.57 -0.42 -12.62
C THR A 25 -1.51 -0.91 -11.62
N PRO A 26 -0.42 -1.55 -12.11
CA PRO A 26 0.69 -1.95 -11.23
C PRO A 26 1.24 -0.78 -10.41
N HIS A 27 1.32 0.40 -11.04
CA HIS A 27 1.84 1.60 -10.41
C HIS A 27 0.90 2.15 -9.33
N ALA A 28 -0.41 2.19 -9.60
CA ALA A 28 -1.39 2.62 -8.60
C ALA A 28 -1.41 1.66 -7.40
N ALA A 29 -1.33 0.35 -7.65
CA ALA A 29 -1.28 -0.65 -6.59
C ALA A 29 -0.03 -0.48 -5.72
N ALA A 30 1.15 -0.29 -6.33
CA ALA A 30 2.38 -0.01 -5.60
C ALA A 30 2.28 1.28 -4.76
N ALA A 31 1.73 2.36 -5.33
CA ALA A 31 1.52 3.62 -4.62
C ALA A 31 0.63 3.46 -3.38
N LEU A 32 -0.42 2.62 -3.46
CA LEU A 32 -1.26 2.32 -2.30
C LEU A 32 -0.50 1.56 -1.20
N LEU A 33 0.39 0.64 -1.57
CA LEU A 33 1.22 -0.10 -0.59
C LEU A 33 2.28 0.78 0.07
N ASP A 34 2.77 1.78 -0.65
CA ASP A 34 3.73 2.75 -0.13
C ASP A 34 3.08 3.90 0.65
N ALA A 35 1.77 4.08 0.51
CA ALA A 35 1.02 5.09 1.21
C ALA A 35 1.12 4.94 2.74
N THR A 36 1.16 6.10 3.40
CA THR A 36 1.14 6.19 4.86
C THR A 36 -0.14 6.87 5.31
N PHE A 37 -0.82 6.26 6.27
CA PHE A 37 -2.10 6.69 6.80
C PHE A 37 -1.95 7.18 8.24
N PRO A 38 -2.67 8.23 8.64
CA PRO A 38 -2.59 8.79 9.99
C PRO A 38 -3.27 7.90 11.04
N THR A 39 -4.20 7.03 10.62
CA THR A 39 -4.97 6.17 11.53
C THR A 39 -5.14 4.77 10.97
N ALA A 40 -5.34 3.79 11.87
CA ALA A 40 -5.66 2.41 11.50
C ALA A 40 -6.91 2.33 10.61
N GLN A 41 -7.94 3.12 10.96
CA GLN A 41 -9.20 3.14 10.24
C GLN A 41 -9.05 3.69 8.81
N ALA A 42 -8.23 4.72 8.60
CA ALA A 42 -7.96 5.25 7.27
C ALA A 42 -7.23 4.22 6.39
N CYS A 43 -6.23 3.52 6.95
CA CYS A 43 -5.57 2.42 6.27
C CYS A 43 -6.54 1.30 5.91
N GLN A 44 -7.38 0.88 6.87
CA GLN A 44 -8.31 -0.23 6.66
C GLN A 44 -9.36 0.10 5.59
N ARG A 45 -9.90 1.33 5.60
CA ARG A 45 -10.81 1.79 4.55
C ARG A 45 -10.17 1.75 3.16
N ALA A 46 -8.94 2.25 3.03
CA ALA A 46 -8.22 2.23 1.76
C ALA A 46 -7.96 0.80 1.25
N LEU A 47 -7.62 -0.12 2.16
CA LEU A 47 -7.45 -1.54 1.84
C LEU A 47 -8.76 -2.22 1.43
N ASP A 48 -9.86 -1.92 2.12
CA ASP A 48 -11.16 -2.50 1.79
C ASP A 48 -11.73 -1.94 0.48
N ASP A 49 -11.51 -0.66 0.20
CA ASP A 49 -11.81 -0.08 -1.11
C ASP A 49 -10.98 -0.72 -2.22
N ALA A 50 -9.71 -1.04 -1.95
CA ALA A 50 -8.86 -1.72 -2.90
C ALA A 50 -9.33 -3.13 -3.24
N ARG A 51 -9.85 -3.87 -2.24
CA ARG A 51 -10.42 -5.21 -2.41
C ARG A 51 -11.73 -5.21 -3.18
N ARG A 52 -12.56 -4.18 -3.02
CA ARG A 52 -13.84 -4.04 -3.74
C ARG A 52 -13.66 -3.66 -5.21
N ARG A 53 -12.52 -3.07 -5.58
CA ARG A 53 -12.25 -2.66 -6.95
C ARG A 53 -11.90 -3.87 -7.80
N GLU A 54 -12.73 -4.14 -8.80
CA GLU A 54 -12.36 -5.01 -9.91
C GLU A 54 -11.27 -4.34 -10.76
N SER A 55 -10.32 -5.12 -11.25
CA SER A 55 -9.27 -4.63 -12.14
C SER A 55 -9.29 -5.41 -13.44
N ARG A 56 -9.30 -4.68 -14.55
CA ARG A 56 -9.10 -5.27 -15.88
C ARG A 56 -7.62 -5.38 -16.26
N ALA A 57 -6.71 -4.88 -15.43
CA ALA A 57 -5.28 -4.94 -15.71
C ALA A 57 -4.74 -6.37 -15.55
N ALA A 58 -3.66 -6.65 -16.28
CA ALA A 58 -2.99 -7.94 -16.21
C ALA A 58 -2.55 -8.27 -14.77
N PRO A 59 -2.74 -9.52 -14.32
CA PRO A 59 -2.33 -9.95 -12.99
C PRO A 59 -0.81 -9.84 -12.82
N VAL A 60 -0.38 -9.54 -11.59
CA VAL A 60 1.05 -9.48 -11.23
C VAL A 60 1.45 -10.83 -10.64
N ASN A 61 2.47 -11.49 -11.20
CA ASN A 61 2.91 -12.83 -10.78
C ASN A 61 1.79 -13.89 -10.77
N GLY A 62 0.81 -13.77 -11.68
CA GLY A 62 -0.35 -14.66 -11.75
C GLY A 62 -1.42 -14.41 -10.67
N LEU A 63 -1.32 -13.31 -9.91
CA LEU A 63 -2.31 -12.91 -8.91
C LEU A 63 -3.09 -11.69 -9.40
N SER A 64 -4.42 -11.76 -9.30
CA SER A 64 -5.27 -10.58 -9.51
C SER A 64 -5.01 -9.55 -8.41
N TYR A 65 -5.27 -8.27 -8.68
CA TYR A 65 -5.10 -7.21 -7.70
C TYR A 65 -5.99 -7.40 -6.46
N THR A 66 -7.21 -7.90 -6.63
CA THR A 66 -8.10 -8.27 -5.53
C THR A 66 -7.43 -9.29 -4.60
N HIS A 67 -6.92 -10.40 -5.15
CA HIS A 67 -6.20 -11.42 -4.38
C HIS A 67 -4.91 -10.88 -3.74
N LEU A 68 -4.22 -9.96 -4.41
CA LEU A 68 -3.04 -9.30 -3.84
C LEU A 68 -3.43 -8.49 -2.59
N PHE A 69 -4.50 -7.70 -2.63
CA PHE A 69 -4.95 -6.90 -1.48
C PHE A 69 -5.65 -7.72 -0.38
N GLU A 70 -6.13 -8.93 -0.66
CA GLU A 70 -6.57 -9.87 0.39
C GLU A 70 -5.43 -10.23 1.35
N GLN A 71 -4.19 -10.34 0.84
CA GLN A 71 -2.99 -10.60 1.65
C GLN A 71 -2.47 -9.34 2.37
N GLY A 72 -3.03 -8.17 2.08
CA GLY A 72 -2.68 -6.92 2.73
C GLY A 72 -3.24 -6.83 4.15
N ARG A 73 -2.45 -6.29 5.09
CA ARG A 73 -2.91 -5.92 6.44
C ARG A 73 -2.38 -4.54 6.81
N CYS A 74 -3.17 -3.78 7.55
CA CYS A 74 -2.72 -2.51 8.12
C CYS A 74 -1.82 -2.76 9.32
N GLN A 75 -0.60 -2.23 9.27
CA GLN A 75 0.37 -2.32 10.35
C GLN A 75 0.81 -0.92 10.78
N SER A 76 0.84 -0.68 12.08
CA SER A 76 1.40 0.54 12.65
C SER A 76 2.91 0.47 12.67
N SER A 77 3.54 1.59 12.31
CA SER A 77 4.94 1.87 12.53
C SER A 77 5.07 3.19 13.26
N ALA A 78 5.96 3.28 14.22
CA ALA A 78 6.35 4.56 14.79
C ALA A 78 7.49 5.11 13.93
N HIS A 79 7.22 6.12 13.11
CA HIS A 79 8.28 6.85 12.40
C HIS A 79 8.42 8.22 13.06
N GLN A 80 9.56 8.47 13.71
CA GLN A 80 9.88 9.75 14.36
C GLN A 80 8.80 10.24 15.34
N GLY A 81 8.23 9.34 16.15
CA GLY A 81 7.26 9.69 17.19
C GLY A 81 5.83 9.94 16.70
N THR A 82 5.56 9.83 15.39
CA THR A 82 4.20 9.89 14.85
C THR A 82 3.70 8.49 14.49
N PRO A 83 2.50 8.07 14.92
CA PRO A 83 1.92 6.81 14.51
C PRO A 83 1.59 6.85 13.01
N ALA A 84 2.26 6.01 12.24
CA ALA A 84 2.13 5.88 10.80
C ALA A 84 1.64 4.47 10.44
N TRP A 85 0.46 4.37 9.84
CA TRP A 85 -0.11 3.10 9.40
C TRP A 85 0.20 2.87 7.93
N ARG A 86 0.58 1.65 7.57
CA ARG A 86 0.89 1.26 6.19
C ARG A 86 0.29 -0.10 5.87
N ILE A 87 -0.01 -0.35 4.61
CA ILE A 87 -0.44 -1.67 4.15
C ILE A 87 0.81 -2.53 3.98
N ARG A 88 0.86 -3.66 4.68
CA ARG A 88 1.93 -4.64 4.59
C ARG A 88 1.38 -5.92 3.99
N MET A 89 2.12 -6.49 3.05
CA MET A 89 1.76 -7.75 2.42
C MET A 89 2.22 -8.91 3.29
N HIS A 90 1.25 -9.73 3.72
CA HIS A 90 1.50 -10.94 4.47
C HIS A 90 1.44 -12.14 3.52
N TRP A 91 2.55 -12.39 2.85
CA TRP A 91 2.69 -13.59 2.02
C TRP A 91 2.81 -14.80 2.93
N THR A 92 1.85 -15.73 2.83
CA THR A 92 2.09 -17.08 3.36
C THR A 92 3.16 -17.73 2.49
N PRO A 93 4.24 -18.29 3.08
CA PRO A 93 5.21 -19.03 2.28
C PRO A 93 4.46 -20.15 1.56
N ARG A 94 4.56 -20.16 0.23
CA ARG A 94 3.94 -21.16 -0.64
C ARG A 94 4.26 -22.54 -0.06
N ALA A 95 3.23 -23.27 0.37
CA ALA A 95 3.36 -24.67 0.78
C ALA A 95 3.80 -25.49 -0.44
N GLY A 96 5.11 -25.53 -0.69
CA GLY A 96 5.68 -26.11 -1.90
C GLY A 96 7.20 -26.30 -1.86
N SER A 97 7.88 -25.90 -0.79
CA SER A 97 9.31 -26.21 -0.56
C SER A 97 9.50 -27.20 0.60
N GLY A 98 8.62 -28.20 0.68
CA GLY A 98 8.81 -29.37 1.53
C GLY A 98 9.88 -30.30 0.94
N LYS A 99 11.13 -30.11 1.36
CA LYS A 99 12.25 -31.09 1.41
C LYS A 99 12.43 -32.06 0.23
N ARG A 100 13.60 -31.93 -0.42
CA ARG A 100 14.38 -33.03 -1.00
C ARG A 100 14.19 -34.35 -0.22
N ARG A 101 13.63 -35.38 -0.84
CA ARG A 101 14.06 -36.76 -0.60
C ARG A 101 14.82 -37.19 -1.84
N ALA A 102 16.14 -37.24 -1.72
CA ALA A 102 16.94 -38.08 -2.58
C ALA A 102 16.42 -39.52 -2.38
N GLN A 103 15.72 -40.04 -3.39
CA GLN A 103 15.49 -41.47 -3.51
C GLN A 103 16.77 -42.05 -4.12
N THR A 104 17.67 -42.50 -3.26
CA THR A 104 18.64 -43.54 -3.60
C THR A 104 17.95 -44.87 -3.38
N HIS A 105 17.71 -45.59 -4.46
CA HIS A 105 17.57 -47.04 -4.46
C HIS A 105 18.10 -47.58 -5.78
#